data_AF-J0UYI5-F1
#
_entry.id   AF-J0UYI5-F1
#
_cell.length_a   1.000
_cell.length_b   1.000
_cell.length_c   1.000
_cell.angle_alpha   90.00
_cell.angle_beta   90.00
_cell.angle_gamma   90.00
#
_symmetry.space_group_name_H-M   'P 1'
#
loop_
_entity.id
_entity.type
_entity.pdbx_description
1 polymer ?
#
loop_
_entity_poly.entity_id
_entity_poly.type
_entity_poly.pdbx_seq_one_letter_code
_entity_poly.pdbx_strand_id
1 'polypeptide(L)'
;MSSYNIVTGKLSFEFSKILDPNKPTPTLVATDLSKLGVIDSNGIRKISIKEGLRLFGYPDDYKLDIERKKAFDLLGNTVAVPVIKAIAIELLVFEQ
;
A
#
# COMPACT_ATOMS: atom_id res chain seq x y z
N MET A 1 -12.39 -10.99 -0.32
CA MET A 1 -12.99 -9.88 0.44
C MET A 1 -13.03 -10.25 1.93
N SER A 2 -12.03 -9.87 2.73
CA SER A 2 -12.14 -9.81 4.21
C SER A 2 -10.93 -9.09 4.81
N SER A 3 -10.78 -7.80 4.52
CA SER A 3 -10.05 -6.90 5.40
C SER A 3 -11.04 -6.42 6.45
N TYR A 4 -10.69 -6.50 7.74
CA TYR A 4 -11.57 -6.00 8.79
C TYR A 4 -11.59 -4.46 8.76
N ASN A 5 -12.77 -3.88 8.53
CA ASN A 5 -12.99 -2.45 8.45
C ASN A 5 -13.62 -1.98 9.76
N ILE A 6 -12.92 -1.16 10.54
CA ILE A 6 -13.43 -0.68 11.82
C ILE A 6 -14.41 0.46 11.54
N VAL A 7 -15.71 0.19 11.72
CA VAL A 7 -16.79 1.08 11.27
C VAL A 7 -17.13 2.18 12.28
N THR A 8 -16.78 2.00 13.56
CA THR A 8 -17.00 2.99 14.63
C THR A 8 -15.72 3.83 14.82
N GLY A 9 -15.83 5.13 15.10
CA GLY A 9 -14.68 5.96 15.52
C GLY A 9 -13.49 6.05 14.54
N LYS A 10 -13.71 5.98 13.21
CA LYS A 10 -12.64 5.97 12.17
C LYS A 10 -11.51 7.01 12.31
N LEU A 11 -11.78 8.14 12.96
CA LEU A 11 -10.80 9.19 13.22
C LEU A 11 -10.08 9.04 14.57
N SER A 12 -10.69 8.33 15.52
CA SER A 12 -10.24 8.14 16.90
C SER A 12 -9.35 6.90 17.08
N PHE A 13 -9.41 5.94 16.15
CA PHE A 13 -8.59 4.72 16.20
C PHE A 13 -7.26 4.88 15.47
N GLU A 14 -6.22 4.27 16.03
CA GLU A 14 -4.86 4.25 15.48
C GLU A 14 -4.77 3.45 14.15
N PHE A 15 -5.69 2.50 13.94
CA PHE A 15 -5.80 1.69 12.73
C PHE A 15 -7.21 1.77 12.15
N SER A 16 -7.33 1.88 10.82
CA SER A 16 -8.62 1.89 10.11
C SER A 16 -8.91 0.55 9.40
N LYS A 17 -7.85 -0.14 8.95
CA LYS A 17 -7.91 -1.42 8.25
C LYS A 17 -6.75 -2.30 8.67
N ILE A 18 -6.99 -3.61 8.73
CA ILE A 18 -5.96 -4.62 8.96
C ILE A 18 -5.84 -5.50 7.70
N LEU A 19 -4.61 -5.67 7.22
CA LEU A 19 -4.32 -6.51 6.05
C LEU A 19 -4.40 -8.00 6.38
N ASP A 20 -5.01 -8.76 5.47
CA ASP A 20 -5.03 -10.22 5.48
C ASP A 20 -3.96 -10.70 4.48
N PRO A 21 -2.95 -11.48 4.92
CA PRO A 21 -1.87 -11.94 4.04
C PRO A 21 -2.34 -12.86 2.92
N ASN A 22 -3.53 -13.46 3.04
CA ASN A 22 -4.06 -14.41 2.06
C ASN A 22 -5.00 -13.76 1.04
N LYS A 23 -5.19 -12.43 1.08
CA LYS A 23 -6.16 -11.73 0.23
C LYS A 23 -5.57 -10.49 -0.42
N PRO A 24 -6.03 -10.13 -1.64
CA PRO A 24 -5.60 -8.91 -2.29
C PRO A 24 -6.09 -7.69 -1.50
N THR A 25 -5.20 -6.72 -1.37
CA THR A 25 -5.44 -5.46 -0.67
C THR A 25 -6.34 -4.54 -1.51
N PRO A 26 -7.38 -3.89 -0.95
CA PRO A 26 -8.19 -2.89 -1.67
C PRO A 26 -7.36 -1.65 -2.02
N THR A 27 -7.83 -0.80 -2.94
CA THR A 27 -7.15 0.43 -3.34
C THR A 27 -6.66 1.24 -2.13
N LEU A 28 -5.35 1.44 -2.06
CA LEU A 28 -4.68 2.13 -0.96
C LEU A 28 -4.50 3.59 -1.34
N VAL A 29 -5.22 4.49 -0.67
CA VAL A 29 -5.02 5.93 -0.79
C VAL A 29 -3.98 6.38 0.24
N ALA A 30 -3.22 7.45 -0.04
CA ALA A 30 -2.17 7.99 0.85
C ALA A 30 -2.61 8.11 2.32
N THR A 31 -3.83 8.61 2.52
CA THR A 31 -4.42 8.80 3.84
C THR A 31 -4.68 7.47 4.57
N ASP A 32 -5.05 6.42 3.84
CA ASP A 32 -5.37 5.09 4.37
C ASP A 32 -4.11 4.28 4.72
N LEU A 33 -2.99 4.47 3.99
CA LEU A 33 -1.71 3.78 4.25
C LEU A 33 -1.16 4.06 5.66
N SER A 34 -1.33 5.29 6.15
CA SER A 34 -0.86 5.69 7.49
C SER A 34 -1.59 4.99 8.63
N LYS A 35 -2.81 4.51 8.38
CA LYS A 35 -3.70 3.82 9.34
C LYS A 35 -3.84 2.33 9.04
N LEU A 36 -3.01 1.79 8.15
CA LEU A 36 -3.00 0.38 7.81
C LEU A 36 -2.23 -0.43 8.85
N GLY A 37 -2.92 -1.42 9.41
CA GLY A 37 -2.35 -2.42 10.31
C GLY A 37 -1.97 -3.70 9.56
N VAL A 38 -0.89 -4.32 9.99
CA VAL A 38 -0.52 -5.70 9.66
C VAL A 38 -0.45 -6.50 10.95
N ILE A 39 -0.86 -7.77 10.90
CA ILE A 39 -0.74 -8.69 12.03
C ILE A 39 0.65 -9.31 11.97
N ASP A 40 1.38 -9.19 13.07
CA ASP A 40 2.65 -9.86 13.30
C ASP A 40 2.51 -10.82 14.50
N SER A 41 3.50 -11.67 14.69
CA SER A 41 3.62 -12.61 15.81
C SER A 41 3.45 -11.98 17.21
N ASN A 42 3.70 -10.67 17.34
CA ASN A 42 3.56 -9.90 18.59
C ASN A 42 2.31 -8.98 18.64
N GLY A 43 1.39 -9.07 17.68
CA GLY A 43 0.16 -8.26 17.65
C GLY A 43 0.02 -7.39 16.40
N ILE A 44 -0.81 -6.34 16.47
CA ILE A 44 -1.08 -5.45 15.34
C ILE A 44 -0.06 -4.31 15.32
N ARG A 45 0.61 -4.12 14.18
CA ARG A 45 1.55 -3.00 13.97
C ARG A 45 1.23 -2.24 12.68
N LYS A 46 1.74 -1.02 12.57
CA LYS A 46 1.66 -0.24 11.33
C LYS A 46 2.54 -0.87 10.24
N ILE A 47 2.05 -0.85 9.01
CA ILE A 47 2.79 -1.31 7.83
C ILE A 47 4.11 -0.53 7.65
N SER A 48 5.21 -1.19 7.34
CA SER A 48 6.51 -0.57 7.07
C SER A 48 6.58 0.07 5.67
N ILE A 49 7.56 0.94 5.43
CA ILE A 49 7.79 1.53 4.09
C ILE A 49 8.05 0.43 3.06
N LYS A 50 8.82 -0.61 3.43
CA LYS A 50 9.15 -1.73 2.55
C LYS A 50 7.92 -2.55 2.16
N GLU A 51 7.03 -2.81 3.12
CA GLU A 51 5.75 -3.48 2.84
C GLU A 51 4.85 -2.60 1.96
N GLY A 52 4.82 -1.28 2.18
CA GLY A 52 4.12 -0.33 1.32
C GLY A 52 4.64 -0.33 -0.12
N LEU A 53 5.95 -0.29 -0.31
CA LEU A 53 6.61 -0.39 -1.62
C LEU A 53 6.21 -1.69 -2.35
N ARG A 54 6.24 -2.82 -1.65
CA ARG A 54 5.80 -4.11 -2.19
C ARG A 54 4.33 -4.10 -2.64
N LEU A 55 3.44 -3.49 -1.85
CA LEU A 55 2.02 -3.37 -2.20
C LEU A 55 1.80 -2.55 -3.47
N PHE A 56 2.66 -1.56 -3.75
CA PHE A 56 2.61 -0.76 -4.98
C PHE A 56 3.40 -1.42 -6.14
N GLY A 57 3.97 -2.60 -5.93
CA GLY A 57 4.69 -3.38 -6.93
C GLY A 57 6.12 -2.90 -7.23
N TYR A 58 6.74 -2.16 -6.31
CA TYR A 58 8.16 -1.87 -6.38
C TYR A 58 8.99 -3.14 -6.11
N PRO A 59 10.17 -3.27 -6.73
CA PRO A 59 11.03 -4.41 -6.52
C PRO A 59 11.69 -4.38 -5.12
N ASP A 60 12.09 -5.54 -4.62
CA ASP A 60 12.56 -5.73 -3.24
C ASP A 60 13.88 -5.02 -2.89
N ASP A 61 14.65 -4.67 -3.91
CA ASP A 61 15.89 -3.92 -3.87
C ASP A 61 15.68 -2.40 -3.84
N TYR A 62 14.48 -1.92 -4.18
CA TYR A 62 14.15 -0.50 -4.13
C TYR A 62 14.07 -0.02 -2.68
N LYS A 63 14.83 1.03 -2.36
CA LYS A 63 14.88 1.65 -1.04
C LYS A 63 14.43 3.10 -1.14
N LEU A 64 13.54 3.48 -0.23
CA LEU A 64 13.08 4.86 -0.09
C LEU A 64 13.49 5.36 1.29
N ASP A 65 14.60 6.12 1.34
CA ASP A 65 15.18 6.64 2.57
C ASP A 65 14.66 8.06 2.87
N ILE A 66 13.37 8.15 3.15
CA ILE A 66 12.72 9.40 3.56
C ILE A 66 11.81 9.14 4.77
N GLU A 67 11.39 10.22 5.41
CA GLU A 67 10.45 10.16 6.52
C GLU A 67 9.18 9.37 6.13
N ARG A 68 8.77 8.44 7.01
CA ARG A 68 7.63 7.53 6.80
C ARG A 68 6.36 8.23 6.32
N LYS A 69 6.06 9.41 6.86
CA LYS A 69 4.88 10.19 6.47
C LYS A 69 4.95 10.63 5.00
N LYS A 70 6.10 11.15 4.57
CA LYS A 70 6.36 11.56 3.18
C LYS A 70 6.39 10.36 2.25
N ALA A 71 6.97 9.24 2.68
CA ALA A 71 6.97 7.99 1.93
C ALA A 71 5.55 7.51 1.61
N PHE A 72 4.66 7.47 2.60
CA PHE A 72 3.28 7.03 2.38
C PHE A 72 2.43 8.04 1.60
N ASP A 73 2.70 9.33 1.77
CA ASP A 73 2.05 10.36 0.96
C ASP A 73 2.44 10.23 -0.53
N LEU A 74 3.74 10.07 -0.81
CA LEU A 74 4.23 9.84 -2.17
C LEU A 74 3.66 8.55 -2.74
N LEU A 75 3.70 7.43 -2.00
CA LEU A 75 3.18 6.15 -2.47
C LEU A 75 1.69 6.24 -2.81
N GLY A 76 0.87 6.80 -1.92
CA GLY A 76 -0.57 6.88 -2.16
C GLY A 76 -0.99 7.89 -3.23
N ASN A 77 -0.09 8.76 -3.67
CA ASN A 77 -0.28 9.64 -4.83
C ASN A 77 0.34 9.07 -6.12
N THR A 78 1.14 8.02 -6.04
CA THR A 78 1.72 7.34 -7.20
C THR A 78 0.78 6.30 -7.79
N VAL A 79 0.94 6.04 -9.09
CA VAL A 79 0.32 4.89 -9.74
C VAL A 79 1.15 3.64 -9.45
N ALA A 80 0.50 2.51 -9.19
CA ALA A 80 1.17 1.23 -8.93
C ALA A 80 2.02 0.81 -10.14
N VAL A 81 3.25 0.34 -9.87
CA VAL A 81 4.24 -0.05 -10.89
C VAL A 81 3.68 -1.07 -11.91
N PRO A 82 2.90 -2.10 -11.53
CA PRO A 82 2.34 -3.06 -12.49
C PRO A 82 1.36 -2.42 -13.49
N VAL A 83 0.64 -1.37 -13.08
CA VAL A 83 -0.30 -0.64 -13.95
C VAL A 83 0.46 0.15 -15.00
N ILE A 84 1.49 0.90 -14.60
CA ILE A 84 2.35 1.64 -15.54
C ILE A 84 3.04 0.68 -16.51
N LYS A 85 3.51 -0.47 -16.03
CA LYS A 85 4.12 -1.50 -16.88
C LYS A 85 3.15 -2.02 -17.94
N ALA A 86 1.91 -2.31 -17.59
CA ALA A 86 0.89 -2.77 -18.54
C ALA A 86 0.59 -1.71 -19.60
N ILE A 87 0.43 -0.45 -19.21
CA ILE A 87 0.18 0.68 -20.14
C ILE A 87 1.38 0.87 -21.08
N ALA A 88 2.60 0.81 -20.55
CA ALA A 88 3.80 0.97 -21.36
C ALA A 88 3.95 -0.16 -22.40
N ILE A 89 3.61 -1.40 -22.05
CA ILE A 89 3.62 -2.53 -22.99
C ILE A 89 2.61 -2.31 -24.11
N GLU A 90 1.37 -1.92 -23.77
CA GLU A 90 0.35 -1.62 -24.79
C GLU A 90 0.81 -0.51 -25.73
N LEU A 91 1.33 0.60 -25.20
CA LEU A 91 1.85 1.70 -26.03
C LEU A 91 2.96 1.26 -27.00
N LEU A 92 3.89 0.41 -26.55
CA LEU A 92 4.96 -0.13 -27.40
C LEU A 92 4.45 -1.08 -28.50
N VAL A 93 3.30 -1.73 -28.29
CA VAL A 93 2.66 -2.57 -29.30
C VAL A 93 1.93 -1.72 -30.34
N PHE A 94 1.39 -0.55 -29.97
CA PHE A 94 0.76 0.38 -30.91
C PHE A 94 1.73 1.12 -31.83
N GLU A 95 3.01 1.22 -31.46
CA GLU A 95 4.04 1.86 -32.30
C GLU A 95 4.70 0.92 -33.33
N GLN A 96 4.20 -0.32 -33.48
CA GLN A 96 4.61 -1.29 -34.50
C GLN A 96 3.50 -1.51 -35.54
#